data_AF-A0AAN7C9V6-F1
#
_entry.id   AF-A0AAN7C9V6-F1
#
_cell.length_a   1.000
_cell.length_b   1.000
_cell.length_c   1.000
_cell.angle_alpha   90.00
_cell.angle_beta   90.00
_cell.angle_gamma   90.00
#
_symmetry.space_group_name_H-M   'P 1'
#
loop_
_entity.id
_entity.type
_entity.pdbx_description
1 polymer ?
#
loop_
_entity_poly.entity_id
_entity_poly.type
_entity_poly.pdbx_seq_one_letter_code
_entity_poly.pdbx_strand_id
1 'polypeptide(L)'
;MKICSHASYSADLLTASLQMLKAGRESLRNTNNWDCLSNVLSLLKPVAVAADVLAEGLCIPSRTLWGSLGLVVEAVSGNRNYLDYVLHLYEDLLRRLPRVEAYSPHALRSPALRLALSDAFDLHSSLTIRCIKTFGRASKQGILTKIRWMLDQHNFEQDLQMLDHVLRKVEQEAGYALHLERKESEERRYAELMEKQDGILASLADKPAVVQAERFTVPWPRSRSFIGRESILTEIHSHLGPGGREARRHQRSVAICGLGGVGKTQIALEYTHLHKHDYQACFWVTCDARVKIASAFCEIARVLGFADRGPDQNLMHIMDWFRTTTDTWLLIFDNAEEPGSLEAFWPPSANGSVLLTTQDTSWIGQEIIGHGMSLRSFGTDDGVKLLQGIFSRWKRSISRGIAQRIVHETGGLPLALRQIGSYICTIGSDPEDFLARYSEAQGSTLIDQWSESTQPSYPRTLATFLDFSFNKLTQQALSVLAVFCFLDVDNVWVDVLSGGSPGQLFHADSPE
;
A
#
# COMPACT_ATOMS: atom_id res chain seq x y z
N MET A 1 24.94 -11.28 -20.45
CA MET A 1 24.13 -12.51 -20.51
C MET A 1 22.71 -12.15 -20.91
N LYS A 2 22.52 -11.84 -22.20
CA LYS A 2 21.55 -12.50 -23.10
C LYS A 2 20.23 -12.88 -22.42
N ILE A 3 19.27 -11.98 -22.62
CA ILE A 3 17.83 -12.22 -22.69
C ILE A 3 17.63 -13.35 -23.70
N CYS A 4 17.67 -14.59 -23.23
CA CYS A 4 17.31 -15.76 -24.03
C CYS A 4 15.81 -15.99 -23.85
N SER A 5 15.07 -15.60 -24.90
CA SER A 5 14.16 -16.53 -25.56
C SER A 5 12.75 -16.80 -25.00
N HIS A 6 11.99 -15.79 -24.53
CA HIS A 6 10.53 -15.96 -24.35
C HIS A 6 9.79 -16.41 -25.63
N ALA A 7 10.32 -16.13 -26.83
CA ALA A 7 9.69 -16.53 -28.09
C ALA A 7 9.82 -18.03 -28.42
N SER A 8 10.91 -18.70 -28.01
CA SER A 8 11.12 -20.14 -28.28
C SER A 8 10.35 -21.05 -27.32
N TYR A 9 10.06 -20.57 -26.10
CA TYR A 9 9.23 -21.31 -25.14
C TYR A 9 7.79 -21.48 -25.65
N SER A 10 7.21 -20.46 -26.33
CA SER A 10 5.83 -20.53 -26.83
C SER A 10 5.59 -21.62 -27.89
N ALA A 11 6.55 -21.85 -28.79
CA ALA A 11 6.45 -22.86 -29.84
C ALA A 11 6.62 -24.29 -29.30
N ASP A 12 7.49 -24.46 -28.31
CA ASP A 12 7.72 -25.73 -27.63
C ASP A 12 6.54 -26.12 -26.72
N LEU A 13 5.94 -25.14 -26.02
CA LEU A 13 4.68 -25.30 -25.29
C LEU A 13 3.55 -25.71 -26.22
N LEU A 14 3.37 -25.00 -27.34
CA LEU A 14 2.38 -25.37 -28.35
C LEU A 14 2.59 -26.80 -28.84
N THR A 15 3.83 -27.22 -29.05
CA THR A 15 4.15 -28.57 -29.53
C THR A 15 3.85 -29.65 -28.47
N ALA A 16 4.20 -29.41 -27.20
CA ALA A 16 3.92 -30.32 -26.09
C ALA A 16 2.40 -30.40 -25.79
N SER A 17 1.71 -29.25 -25.75
CA SER A 17 0.26 -29.18 -25.63
C SER A 17 -0.44 -29.85 -26.81
N LEU A 18 0.07 -29.71 -28.04
CA LEU A 18 -0.44 -30.41 -29.22
C LEU A 18 -0.20 -31.93 -29.17
N GLN A 19 0.92 -32.39 -28.60
CA GLN A 19 1.17 -33.82 -28.38
C GLN A 19 0.24 -34.40 -27.31
N MET A 20 0.03 -33.71 -26.19
CA MET A 20 -0.98 -34.07 -25.19
C MET A 20 -2.38 -34.10 -25.77
N LEU A 21 -2.75 -33.08 -26.56
CA LEU A 21 -4.04 -33.02 -27.23
C LEU A 21 -4.21 -34.12 -28.27
N LYS A 22 -3.15 -34.52 -28.97
CA LYS A 22 -3.17 -35.67 -29.89
C LYS A 22 -3.35 -36.99 -29.15
N ALA A 23 -2.59 -37.23 -28.08
CA ALA A 23 -2.70 -38.43 -27.25
C ALA A 23 -4.09 -38.53 -26.60
N GLY A 24 -4.58 -37.42 -26.04
CA GLY A 24 -5.94 -37.30 -25.49
C GLY A 24 -7.00 -37.53 -26.57
N ARG A 25 -6.87 -36.90 -27.74
CA ARG A 25 -7.80 -37.05 -28.88
C ARG A 25 -7.86 -38.47 -29.41
N GLU A 26 -6.73 -39.16 -29.59
CA GLU A 26 -6.71 -40.56 -30.06
C GLU A 26 -7.33 -41.53 -29.05
N SER A 27 -7.08 -41.30 -27.75
CA SER A 27 -7.68 -42.11 -26.68
C SER A 27 -9.19 -41.84 -26.51
N LEU A 28 -9.62 -40.57 -26.63
CA LEU A 28 -11.01 -40.14 -26.46
C LEU A 28 -11.90 -40.42 -27.69
N ARG A 29 -11.32 -40.50 -28.90
CA ARG A 29 -12.04 -40.92 -30.12
C ARG A 29 -12.66 -42.32 -29.98
N ASN A 30 -12.12 -43.16 -29.09
CA ASN A 30 -12.64 -44.49 -28.78
C ASN A 30 -13.76 -44.49 -27.72
N THR A 31 -14.06 -43.35 -27.07
CA THR A 31 -14.99 -43.28 -25.91
C THR A 31 -16.15 -42.30 -26.08
N ASN A 32 -16.22 -41.54 -27.19
CA ASN A 32 -17.33 -40.65 -27.56
C ASN A 32 -17.67 -39.55 -26.52
N ASN A 33 -16.66 -38.98 -25.83
CA ASN A 33 -16.87 -38.15 -24.65
C ASN A 33 -16.32 -36.70 -24.81
N TRP A 34 -17.07 -35.84 -25.53
CA TRP A 34 -16.64 -34.48 -25.90
C TRP A 34 -16.68 -33.45 -24.76
N ASP A 35 -17.57 -33.61 -23.78
CA ASP A 35 -17.68 -32.68 -22.64
C ASP A 35 -16.45 -32.72 -21.73
N CYS A 36 -15.90 -33.92 -21.51
CA CYS A 36 -14.67 -34.14 -20.76
C CYS A 36 -13.47 -33.43 -21.43
N LEU A 37 -13.43 -33.38 -22.77
CA LEU A 37 -12.40 -32.68 -23.53
C LEU A 37 -12.43 -31.15 -23.28
N SER A 38 -13.62 -30.57 -23.16
CA SER A 38 -13.79 -29.14 -22.88
C SER A 38 -13.24 -28.76 -21.50
N ASN A 39 -13.46 -29.61 -20.49
CA ASN A 39 -12.94 -29.40 -19.14
C ASN A 39 -11.41 -29.61 -19.07
N VAL A 40 -10.85 -30.57 -19.82
CA VAL A 40 -9.39 -30.71 -19.94
C VAL A 40 -8.77 -29.48 -20.59
N LEU A 41 -9.39 -28.99 -21.66
CA LEU A 41 -8.90 -27.84 -22.43
C LEU A 41 -8.92 -26.54 -21.62
N SER A 42 -9.92 -26.33 -20.75
CA SER A 42 -9.99 -25.15 -19.89
C SER A 42 -8.89 -25.13 -18.81
N LEU A 43 -8.38 -26.30 -18.43
CA LEU A 43 -7.32 -26.46 -17.43
C LEU A 43 -5.90 -26.31 -18.00
N LEU A 44 -5.71 -26.44 -19.33
CA LEU A 44 -4.38 -26.40 -19.93
C LEU A 44 -3.65 -25.07 -19.73
N LYS A 45 -4.37 -23.95 -19.71
CA LYS A 45 -3.74 -22.62 -19.58
C LYS A 45 -3.20 -22.37 -18.17
N PRO A 46 -3.95 -22.58 -17.07
CA PRO A 46 -3.41 -22.50 -15.71
C PRO A 46 -2.28 -23.50 -15.44
N VAL A 47 -2.38 -24.73 -15.97
CA VAL A 47 -1.32 -25.76 -15.85
C VAL A 47 -0.04 -25.30 -16.53
N ALA A 48 -0.16 -24.67 -17.72
CA ALA A 48 0.98 -24.19 -18.47
C ALA A 48 1.80 -23.17 -17.68
N VAL A 49 1.12 -22.18 -17.12
CA VAL A 49 1.74 -21.14 -16.31
C VAL A 49 2.40 -21.75 -15.07
N ALA A 50 1.69 -22.61 -14.34
CA ALA A 50 2.23 -23.23 -13.14
C ALA A 50 3.46 -24.10 -13.43
N ALA A 51 3.43 -24.85 -14.54
CA ALA A 51 4.53 -25.67 -14.99
C ALA A 51 5.75 -24.83 -15.42
N ASP A 52 5.52 -23.69 -16.07
CA ASP A 52 6.60 -22.78 -16.47
C ASP A 52 7.30 -22.15 -15.26
N VAL A 53 6.55 -21.74 -14.26
CA VAL A 53 7.13 -21.16 -13.04
C VAL A 53 7.85 -22.22 -12.19
N LEU A 54 7.30 -23.44 -12.11
CA LEU A 54 8.01 -24.57 -11.49
C LEU A 54 9.31 -24.89 -12.24
N ALA A 55 9.27 -24.87 -13.58
CA ALA A 55 10.45 -25.06 -14.42
C ALA A 55 11.50 -23.96 -14.23
N GLU A 56 11.08 -22.69 -14.13
CA GLU A 56 11.96 -21.54 -13.91
C GLU A 56 12.56 -21.54 -12.49
N GLY A 57 11.76 -21.85 -11.47
CA GLY A 57 12.20 -21.92 -10.08
C GLY A 57 13.14 -23.09 -9.78
N LEU A 58 12.93 -24.25 -10.42
CA LEU A 58 13.69 -25.48 -10.17
C LEU A 58 14.72 -25.82 -11.25
N CYS A 59 14.82 -25.01 -12.31
CA CYS A 59 15.64 -25.30 -13.50
C CYS A 59 15.33 -26.65 -14.18
N ILE A 60 14.09 -27.14 -14.06
CA ILE A 60 13.66 -28.41 -14.67
C ILE A 60 13.11 -28.11 -16.08
N PRO A 61 13.43 -28.91 -17.12
CA PRO A 61 12.83 -28.71 -18.44
C PRO A 61 11.30 -28.83 -18.36
N SER A 62 10.56 -27.80 -18.79
CA SER A 62 9.09 -27.78 -18.82
C SER A 62 8.49 -29.00 -19.55
N ARG A 63 9.22 -29.54 -20.54
CA ARG A 63 8.88 -30.78 -21.25
C ARG A 63 8.67 -31.99 -20.34
N THR A 64 9.39 -32.09 -19.21
CA THR A 64 9.26 -33.19 -18.26
C THR A 64 7.93 -33.12 -17.51
N LEU A 65 7.52 -31.92 -17.10
CA LEU A 65 6.22 -31.68 -16.47
C LEU A 65 5.07 -32.00 -17.43
N TRP A 66 5.13 -31.46 -18.66
CA TRP A 66 4.13 -31.72 -19.68
C TRP A 66 4.05 -33.19 -20.09
N GLY A 67 5.20 -33.86 -20.24
CA GLY A 67 5.25 -35.30 -20.54
C GLY A 67 4.62 -36.13 -19.42
N SER A 68 4.87 -35.79 -18.16
CA SER A 68 4.29 -36.47 -17.00
C SER A 68 2.75 -36.37 -16.96
N LEU A 69 2.21 -35.17 -17.21
CA LEU A 69 0.76 -34.93 -17.30
C LEU A 69 0.11 -35.69 -18.46
N GLY A 70 0.77 -35.71 -19.62
CA GLY A 70 0.33 -36.48 -20.78
C GLY A 70 0.21 -37.97 -20.49
N LEU A 71 1.19 -38.54 -19.77
CA LEU A 71 1.18 -39.94 -19.35
C LEU A 71 0.05 -40.25 -18.37
N VAL A 72 -0.31 -39.32 -17.48
CA VAL A 72 -1.46 -39.50 -16.57
C VAL A 72 -2.76 -39.54 -17.35
N VAL A 73 -2.98 -38.60 -18.26
CA VAL A 73 -4.20 -38.55 -19.10
C VAL A 73 -4.30 -39.81 -19.96
N GLU A 74 -3.20 -40.25 -20.56
CA GLU A 74 -3.15 -41.48 -21.36
C GLU A 74 -3.43 -42.74 -20.52
N ALA A 75 -2.90 -42.81 -19.29
CA ALA A 75 -3.13 -43.94 -18.40
C ALA A 75 -4.60 -44.08 -17.99
N VAL A 76 -5.30 -42.96 -17.79
CA VAL A 76 -6.66 -42.93 -17.21
C VAL A 76 -7.77 -42.90 -18.28
N SER A 77 -7.45 -42.50 -19.52
CA SER A 77 -8.42 -42.34 -20.62
C SER A 77 -9.26 -43.58 -20.97
N GLY A 78 -8.79 -44.77 -20.58
CA GLY A 78 -9.50 -46.03 -20.81
C GLY A 78 -10.76 -46.22 -19.96
N ASN A 79 -10.99 -45.39 -18.93
CA ASN A 79 -12.10 -45.56 -17.99
C ASN A 79 -12.73 -44.22 -17.58
N ARG A 80 -14.00 -44.03 -17.97
CA ARG A 80 -14.76 -42.79 -17.74
C ARG A 80 -14.81 -42.38 -16.27
N ASN A 81 -15.05 -43.32 -15.36
CA ASN A 81 -15.25 -43.01 -13.94
C ASN A 81 -13.96 -42.51 -13.26
N TYR A 82 -12.80 -42.97 -13.72
CA TYR A 82 -11.52 -42.55 -13.17
C TYR A 82 -10.97 -41.30 -13.88
N LEU A 83 -11.30 -41.11 -15.16
CA LEU A 83 -10.93 -39.91 -15.89
C LEU A 83 -11.54 -38.66 -15.27
N ASP A 84 -12.84 -38.67 -15.01
CA ASP A 84 -13.51 -37.53 -14.36
C ASP A 84 -12.94 -37.27 -12.95
N TYR A 85 -12.62 -38.33 -12.20
CA TYR A 85 -12.00 -38.18 -10.87
C TYR A 85 -10.61 -37.53 -10.94
N VAL A 86 -9.72 -38.02 -11.82
CA VAL A 86 -8.36 -37.48 -11.95
C VAL A 86 -8.39 -36.06 -12.52
N LEU A 87 -9.32 -35.74 -13.42
CA LEU A 87 -9.45 -34.38 -13.92
C LEU A 87 -9.96 -33.41 -12.87
N HIS A 88 -10.94 -33.80 -12.06
CA HIS A 88 -11.36 -32.99 -10.91
C HIS A 88 -10.24 -32.81 -9.88
N LEU A 89 -9.41 -33.83 -9.68
CA LEU A 89 -8.22 -33.75 -8.83
C LEU A 89 -7.26 -32.64 -9.29
N TYR A 90 -6.95 -32.62 -10.59
CA TYR A 90 -6.07 -31.60 -11.17
C TYR A 90 -6.75 -30.23 -11.21
N GLU A 91 -8.05 -30.15 -11.47
CA GLU A 91 -8.82 -28.91 -11.40
C GLU A 91 -8.79 -28.29 -9.99
N ASP A 92 -8.99 -29.09 -8.95
CA ASP A 92 -8.89 -28.64 -7.56
C ASP A 92 -7.46 -28.23 -7.19
N LEU A 93 -6.45 -28.96 -7.67
CA LEU A 93 -5.04 -28.59 -7.53
C LEU A 93 -4.76 -27.23 -8.19
N LEU A 94 -5.33 -26.97 -9.37
CA LEU A 94 -5.12 -25.75 -10.15
C LEU A 94 -5.86 -24.54 -9.58
N ARG A 95 -7.06 -24.72 -9.03
CA ARG A 95 -7.78 -23.66 -8.31
C ARG A 95 -7.06 -23.25 -7.02
N ARG A 96 -6.29 -24.18 -6.44
CA ARG A 96 -5.54 -23.98 -5.20
C ARG A 96 -4.08 -23.63 -5.42
N LEU A 97 -3.59 -23.66 -6.67
CA LEU A 97 -2.28 -23.09 -6.97
C LEU A 97 -2.36 -21.58 -6.70
N PRO A 98 -1.34 -21.00 -6.05
CA PRO A 98 -1.23 -19.55 -5.88
C PRO A 98 -1.47 -18.80 -7.19
N ARG A 99 -1.59 -17.47 -7.15
CA ARG A 99 -1.45 -16.61 -8.34
C ARG A 99 0.00 -16.66 -8.86
N VAL A 100 0.40 -17.82 -9.40
CA VAL A 100 1.77 -18.13 -9.84
C VAL A 100 2.21 -17.18 -10.97
N GLU A 101 1.25 -16.66 -11.76
CA GLU A 101 1.47 -15.59 -12.75
C GLU A 101 2.09 -14.33 -12.16
N ALA A 102 1.92 -14.08 -10.85
CA ALA A 102 2.44 -12.89 -10.17
C ALA A 102 3.87 -13.06 -9.63
N TYR A 103 4.48 -14.23 -9.79
CA TYR A 103 5.82 -14.48 -9.25
C TYR A 103 6.87 -13.88 -10.18
N SER A 104 7.69 -12.97 -9.64
CA SER A 104 8.78 -12.37 -10.40
C SER A 104 9.96 -13.35 -10.52
N PRO A 105 10.82 -13.20 -11.56
CA PRO A 105 12.08 -13.95 -11.68
C PRO A 105 13.04 -13.74 -10.49
N HIS A 106 12.87 -12.66 -9.72
CA HIS A 106 13.64 -12.38 -8.51
C HIS A 106 13.10 -13.15 -7.31
N ALA A 107 11.78 -13.20 -7.11
CA ALA A 107 11.17 -14.00 -6.06
C ALA A 107 11.53 -15.50 -6.20
N LEU A 108 11.59 -16.00 -7.43
CA LEU A 108 12.02 -17.38 -7.76
C LEU A 108 13.49 -17.70 -7.42
N ARG A 109 14.29 -16.69 -7.01
CA ARG A 109 15.66 -16.92 -6.50
C ARG A 109 15.70 -17.15 -4.99
N SER A 110 14.59 -16.91 -4.28
CA SER A 110 14.50 -17.17 -2.83
C SER A 110 14.77 -18.66 -2.54
N PRO A 111 15.75 -19.00 -1.69
CA PRO A 111 16.04 -20.40 -1.34
C PRO A 111 14.85 -21.12 -0.71
N ALA A 112 14.08 -20.43 0.13
CA ALA A 112 12.92 -20.99 0.80
C ALA A 112 11.76 -21.27 -0.16
N LEU A 113 11.49 -20.35 -1.10
CA LEU A 113 10.51 -20.57 -2.15
C LEU A 113 10.91 -21.74 -3.08
N ARG A 114 12.20 -21.84 -3.44
CA ARG A 114 12.70 -22.96 -4.24
C ARG A 114 12.50 -24.31 -3.57
N LEU A 115 12.75 -24.39 -2.25
CA LEU A 115 12.48 -25.60 -1.49
C LEU A 115 11.00 -25.95 -1.49
N ALA A 116 10.12 -24.98 -1.26
CA ALA A 116 8.67 -25.21 -1.29
C ALA A 116 8.17 -25.64 -2.68
N LEU A 117 8.69 -25.05 -3.76
CA LEU A 117 8.39 -25.45 -5.13
C LEU A 117 8.92 -26.87 -5.44
N SER A 118 10.07 -27.24 -4.87
CA SER A 118 10.63 -28.59 -5.00
C SER A 118 9.72 -29.63 -4.33
N ASP A 119 9.24 -29.33 -3.12
CA ASP A 119 8.28 -30.19 -2.40
C ASP A 119 7.00 -30.41 -3.25
N ALA A 120 6.53 -29.37 -3.96
CA ALA A 120 5.37 -29.45 -4.84
C ALA A 120 5.64 -30.34 -6.07
N PHE A 121 6.84 -30.24 -6.64
CA PHE A 121 7.26 -31.05 -7.78
C PHE A 121 7.41 -32.54 -7.41
N ASP A 122 7.95 -32.85 -6.23
CA ASP A 122 8.10 -34.22 -5.74
C ASP A 122 6.75 -34.89 -5.51
N LEU A 123 5.78 -34.12 -4.99
CA LEU A 123 4.40 -34.58 -4.84
C LEU A 123 3.74 -34.85 -6.19
N HIS A 124 3.87 -33.93 -7.16
CA HIS A 124 3.37 -34.11 -8.53
C HIS A 124 3.96 -35.35 -9.22
N SER A 125 5.26 -35.55 -9.06
CA SER A 125 5.98 -36.71 -9.60
C SER A 125 5.47 -38.01 -8.97
N SER A 126 5.27 -38.02 -7.66
CA SER A 126 4.74 -39.16 -6.92
C SER A 126 3.32 -39.52 -7.37
N LEU A 127 2.44 -38.52 -7.50
CA LEU A 127 1.07 -38.67 -7.99
C LEU A 127 1.06 -39.23 -9.42
N THR A 128 1.92 -38.71 -10.29
CA THR A 128 2.05 -39.18 -11.68
C THR A 128 2.44 -40.65 -11.74
N ILE A 129 3.47 -41.06 -10.98
CA ILE A 129 3.92 -42.45 -10.91
C ILE A 129 2.78 -43.35 -10.40
N ARG A 130 2.03 -42.90 -9.40
CA ARG A 130 0.89 -43.63 -8.84
C ARG A 130 -0.22 -43.82 -9.87
N CYS A 131 -0.61 -42.77 -10.58
CA CYS A 131 -1.56 -42.86 -11.70
C CYS A 131 -1.12 -43.89 -12.75
N ILE A 132 0.15 -43.88 -13.15
CA ILE A 132 0.68 -44.82 -14.14
C ILE A 132 0.68 -46.26 -13.59
N LYS A 133 1.02 -46.49 -12.31
CA LYS A 133 0.98 -47.83 -11.70
C LYS A 133 -0.45 -48.38 -11.60
N THR A 134 -1.38 -47.52 -11.22
CA THR A 134 -2.77 -47.90 -10.94
C THR A 134 -3.55 -48.11 -12.24
N PHE A 135 -3.29 -47.30 -13.28
CA PHE A 135 -4.07 -47.31 -14.53
C PHE A 135 -3.28 -47.74 -15.79
N GLY A 136 -1.95 -47.59 -15.81
CA GLY A 136 -1.14 -47.65 -17.05
C GLY A 136 -0.86 -49.03 -17.67
N ARG A 137 -1.28 -50.15 -17.06
CA ARG A 137 -1.01 -51.50 -17.61
C ARG A 137 -2.11 -52.55 -17.43
N ALA A 138 -3.35 -52.19 -17.10
CA ALA A 138 -4.42 -53.17 -16.93
C ALA A 138 -5.60 -52.84 -17.84
N SER A 139 -6.01 -53.85 -18.64
CA SER A 139 -7.28 -53.97 -19.36
C SER A 139 -8.24 -52.80 -19.14
N LYS A 140 -8.52 -52.07 -20.23
CA LYS A 140 -9.42 -50.90 -20.25
C LYS A 140 -10.80 -51.15 -19.64
N GLN A 141 -11.19 -52.39 -19.30
CA GLN A 141 -12.43 -52.72 -18.60
C GLN A 141 -12.30 -53.99 -17.70
N GLY A 142 -11.32 -54.07 -16.79
CA GLY A 142 -11.09 -55.26 -15.94
C GLY A 142 -11.33 -55.07 -14.43
N ILE A 143 -11.79 -56.14 -13.75
CA ILE A 143 -11.95 -56.24 -12.27
C ILE A 143 -10.66 -55.85 -11.52
N LEU A 144 -9.49 -56.15 -12.09
CA LEU A 144 -8.18 -55.82 -11.50
C LEU A 144 -7.94 -54.32 -11.31
N THR A 145 -8.42 -53.48 -12.23
CA THR A 145 -8.29 -52.01 -12.12
C THR A 145 -9.17 -51.47 -10.98
N LYS A 146 -10.36 -52.07 -10.78
CA LYS A 146 -11.24 -51.74 -9.67
C LYS A 146 -10.64 -52.15 -8.32
N ILE A 147 -10.02 -53.33 -8.23
CA ILE A 147 -9.32 -53.79 -7.02
C ILE A 147 -8.12 -52.90 -6.72
N ARG A 148 -7.28 -52.59 -7.72
CA ARG A 148 -6.12 -51.69 -7.54
C ARG A 148 -6.54 -50.30 -7.08
N TRP A 149 -7.60 -49.74 -7.68
CA TRP A 149 -8.17 -48.48 -7.23
C TRP A 149 -8.60 -48.56 -5.76
N MET A 150 -9.42 -49.55 -5.38
CA MET A 150 -9.88 -49.72 -3.99
C MET A 150 -8.72 -49.86 -2.99
N LEU A 151 -7.62 -50.50 -3.38
CA LEU A 151 -6.42 -50.64 -2.54
C LEU A 151 -5.60 -49.36 -2.41
N ASP A 152 -5.65 -48.47 -3.41
CA ASP A 152 -4.79 -47.29 -3.50
C ASP A 152 -5.53 -45.97 -3.18
N GLN A 153 -6.86 -46.01 -3.02
CA GLN A 153 -7.71 -44.85 -2.70
C GLN A 153 -7.19 -44.04 -1.50
N HIS A 154 -6.79 -44.73 -0.42
CA HIS A 154 -6.27 -44.07 0.77
C HIS A 154 -4.98 -43.28 0.50
N ASN A 155 -4.10 -43.79 -0.38
CA ASN A 155 -2.86 -43.11 -0.71
C ASN A 155 -3.13 -41.88 -1.60
N PHE A 156 -4.10 -41.94 -2.51
CA PHE A 156 -4.54 -40.77 -3.28
C PHE A 156 -5.14 -39.68 -2.39
N GLU A 157 -5.92 -40.05 -1.37
CA GLU A 157 -6.43 -39.10 -0.38
C GLU A 157 -5.31 -38.47 0.46
N GLN A 158 -4.28 -39.23 0.83
CA GLN A 158 -3.10 -38.69 1.52
C GLN A 158 -2.30 -37.73 0.63
N ASP A 159 -2.09 -38.07 -0.63
CA ASP A 159 -1.39 -37.20 -1.60
C ASP A 159 -2.15 -35.86 -1.76
N LEU A 160 -3.49 -35.90 -1.76
CA LEU A 160 -4.32 -34.68 -1.78
C LEU A 160 -4.22 -33.84 -0.50
N GLN A 161 -4.15 -34.49 0.66
CA GLN A 161 -3.97 -33.77 1.93
C GLN A 161 -2.58 -33.13 2.02
N MET A 162 -1.54 -33.83 1.54
CA MET A 162 -0.17 -33.30 1.49
C MET A 162 -0.07 -32.10 0.54
N LEU A 163 -0.82 -32.12 -0.56
CA LEU A 163 -0.87 -31.03 -1.52
C LEU A 163 -1.28 -29.71 -0.89
N ASP A 164 -2.29 -29.73 -0.03
CA ASP A 164 -2.79 -28.54 0.67
C ASP A 164 -1.74 -27.92 1.59
N HIS A 165 -0.91 -28.75 2.23
CA HIS A 165 0.22 -28.30 3.04
C HIS A 165 1.32 -27.66 2.19
N VAL A 166 1.70 -28.33 1.10
CA VAL A 166 2.78 -27.88 0.23
C VAL A 166 2.41 -26.60 -0.52
N LEU A 167 1.17 -26.49 -1.02
CA LEU A 167 0.70 -25.28 -1.70
C LEU A 167 0.66 -24.06 -0.78
N ARG A 168 0.16 -24.22 0.47
CA ARG A 168 0.20 -23.13 1.47
C ARG A 168 1.62 -22.66 1.77
N LYS A 169 2.56 -23.60 1.85
CA LYS A 169 3.98 -23.27 2.06
C LYS A 169 4.54 -22.48 0.87
N VAL A 170 4.22 -22.89 -0.37
CA VAL A 170 4.60 -22.14 -1.58
C VAL A 170 4.02 -20.72 -1.57
N GLU A 171 2.74 -20.55 -1.20
CA GLU A 171 2.09 -19.23 -1.09
C GLU A 171 2.78 -18.34 -0.05
N GLN A 172 3.02 -18.89 1.14
CA GLN A 172 3.65 -18.17 2.23
C GLN A 172 5.06 -17.69 1.84
N GLU A 173 5.90 -18.58 1.32
CA GLU A 173 7.27 -18.25 0.93
C GLU A 173 7.31 -17.28 -0.26
N ALA A 174 6.36 -17.39 -1.20
CA ALA A 174 6.26 -16.44 -2.31
C ALA A 174 5.84 -15.05 -1.83
N GLY A 175 4.91 -14.96 -0.88
CA GLY A 175 4.51 -13.71 -0.24
C GLY A 175 5.69 -13.02 0.44
N TYR A 176 6.51 -13.76 1.19
CA TYR A 176 7.73 -13.24 1.80
C TYR A 176 8.76 -12.78 0.77
N ALA A 177 9.00 -13.57 -0.28
CA ALA A 177 9.96 -13.22 -1.33
C ALA A 177 9.58 -11.95 -2.10
N LEU A 178 8.30 -11.79 -2.44
CA LEU A 178 7.78 -10.60 -3.10
C LEU A 178 7.85 -9.36 -2.20
N HIS A 179 7.57 -9.51 -0.90
CA HIS A 179 7.70 -8.43 0.06
C HIS A 179 9.16 -7.95 0.18
N LEU A 180 10.11 -8.88 0.24
CA LEU A 180 11.54 -8.56 0.32
C LEU A 180 12.04 -7.86 -0.95
N GLU A 181 11.64 -8.34 -2.14
CA GLU A 181 11.97 -7.69 -3.40
C GLU A 181 11.41 -6.26 -3.48
N ARG A 182 10.15 -6.07 -3.05
CA ARG A 182 9.53 -4.74 -3.00
C ARG A 182 10.36 -3.80 -2.12
N LYS A 183 10.72 -4.25 -0.91
CA LYS A 183 11.57 -3.50 0.01
C LYS A 183 12.93 -3.13 -0.61
N GLU A 184 13.62 -4.08 -1.24
CA GLU A 184 14.90 -3.80 -1.92
C GLU A 184 14.76 -2.84 -3.11
N SER A 185 13.67 -2.97 -3.88
CA SER A 185 13.40 -2.10 -5.03
C SER A 185 13.10 -0.66 -4.60
N GLU A 186 12.36 -0.51 -3.50
CA GLU A 186 12.09 0.78 -2.86
C GLU A 186 13.40 1.38 -2.35
N GLU A 187 14.25 0.61 -1.65
CA GLU A 187 15.58 1.05 -1.20
C GLU A 187 16.51 1.52 -2.34
N ARG A 188 16.57 0.79 -3.47
CA ARG A 188 17.36 1.22 -4.64
C ARG A 188 16.81 2.50 -5.27
N ARG A 189 15.49 2.57 -5.44
CA ARG A 189 14.84 3.77 -5.97
C ARG A 189 15.07 4.98 -5.06
N TYR A 190 15.09 4.76 -3.75
CA TYR A 190 15.46 5.79 -2.77
C TYR A 190 16.92 6.24 -2.94
N ALA A 191 17.88 5.32 -3.10
CA ALA A 191 19.27 5.67 -3.33
C ALA A 191 19.45 6.53 -4.60
N GLU A 192 18.80 6.16 -5.70
CA GLU A 192 18.82 6.92 -6.95
C GLU A 192 18.18 8.31 -6.83
N LEU A 193 17.10 8.44 -6.07
CA LEU A 193 16.43 9.72 -5.82
C LEU A 193 17.30 10.65 -4.97
N MET A 194 17.95 10.12 -3.93
CA MET A 194 18.86 10.90 -3.10
C MET A 194 20.07 11.37 -3.90
N GLU A 195 20.67 10.53 -4.75
CA GLU A 195 21.77 10.93 -5.62
C GLU A 195 21.37 12.07 -6.58
N LYS A 196 20.15 12.01 -7.13
CA LYS A 196 19.61 13.09 -7.99
C LYS A 196 19.34 14.37 -7.20
N GLN A 197 18.80 14.24 -5.99
CA GLN A 197 18.53 15.39 -5.13
C GLN A 197 19.83 16.07 -4.70
N ASP A 198 20.84 15.31 -4.30
CA ASP A 198 22.16 15.82 -3.95
C ASP A 198 22.81 16.53 -5.15
N GLY A 199 22.67 16.00 -6.35
CA GLY A 199 23.11 16.68 -7.58
C GLY A 199 22.40 18.03 -7.82
N ILE A 200 21.09 18.10 -7.56
CA ILE A 200 20.33 19.35 -7.67
C ILE A 200 20.72 20.35 -6.56
N LEU A 201 20.82 19.91 -5.32
CA LEU A 201 21.21 20.75 -4.18
C LEU A 201 22.65 21.27 -4.32
N ALA A 202 23.59 20.43 -4.77
CA ALA A 202 24.96 20.84 -5.07
C ALA A 202 25.02 21.91 -6.17
N SER A 203 24.14 21.84 -7.18
CA SER A 203 24.03 22.89 -8.22
C SER A 203 23.47 24.22 -7.70
N LEU A 204 22.73 24.18 -6.57
CA LEU A 204 22.13 25.35 -5.92
C LEU A 204 23.02 25.95 -4.82
N ALA A 205 24.02 25.20 -4.33
CA ALA A 205 24.92 25.57 -3.23
C ALA A 205 25.97 26.64 -3.60
N ASP A 206 26.11 27.00 -4.87
CA ASP A 206 27.08 28.02 -5.34
C ASP A 206 26.62 29.48 -5.07
N LYS A 207 25.54 29.66 -4.29
CA LYS A 207 25.09 30.97 -3.81
C LYS A 207 25.65 31.24 -2.40
N PRO A 208 26.24 32.43 -2.16
CA PRO A 208 26.83 32.74 -0.86
C PRO A 208 25.78 32.69 0.26
N ALA A 209 26.07 31.89 1.28
CA ALA A 209 25.30 31.80 2.51
C ALA A 209 25.39 33.11 3.30
N VAL A 210 24.38 33.97 3.14
CA VAL A 210 24.19 35.14 4.00
C VAL A 210 22.70 35.27 4.31
N VAL A 211 22.27 34.64 5.41
CA VAL A 211 21.43 35.14 6.52
C VAL A 211 21.51 34.02 7.57
N GLN A 212 21.72 34.32 8.86
CA GLN A 212 21.48 33.34 9.93
C GLN A 212 20.02 32.91 9.82
N ALA A 213 19.78 31.79 9.15
CA ALA A 213 18.44 31.25 8.99
C ALA A 213 17.90 30.98 10.40
N GLU A 214 16.70 31.46 10.67
CA GLU A 214 15.97 31.07 11.87
C GLU A 214 15.97 29.54 11.93
N ARG A 215 16.23 28.95 13.11
CA ARG A 215 16.25 27.48 13.31
C ARG A 215 14.83 26.93 13.30
N PHE A 216 14.18 27.08 12.16
CA PHE A 216 12.75 26.90 11.97
C PHE A 216 12.51 26.34 10.56
N THR A 217 12.21 25.05 10.45
CA THR A 217 11.98 24.38 9.14
C THR A 217 10.51 24.06 8.89
N VAL A 218 9.58 24.70 9.61
CA VAL A 218 8.14 24.42 9.46
C VAL A 218 7.65 24.94 8.11
N PRO A 219 7.10 24.08 7.25
CA PRO A 219 6.91 24.39 5.83
C PRO A 219 5.73 25.33 5.54
N TRP A 220 4.71 25.38 6.41
CA TRP A 220 3.48 26.16 6.16
C TRP A 220 3.27 27.28 7.18
N PRO A 221 2.72 28.44 6.74
CA PRO A 221 2.32 29.51 7.64
C PRO A 221 1.15 29.09 8.52
N ARG A 222 0.98 29.77 9.65
CA ARG A 222 -0.17 29.57 10.53
C ARG A 222 -1.48 29.88 9.79
N SER A 223 -2.45 28.98 9.88
CA SER A 223 -3.78 29.20 9.30
C SER A 223 -4.55 30.28 10.06
N ARG A 224 -5.05 31.29 9.36
CA ARG A 224 -5.93 32.32 9.94
C ARG A 224 -7.34 31.81 10.25
N SER A 225 -7.69 30.63 9.75
CA SER A 225 -9.01 30.00 9.87
C SER A 225 -8.96 28.69 10.64
N PHE A 226 -7.98 28.53 11.53
CA PHE A 226 -7.96 27.41 12.47
C PHE A 226 -9.14 27.52 13.44
N ILE A 227 -9.82 26.40 13.72
CA ILE A 227 -11.06 26.36 14.50
C ILE A 227 -11.00 25.23 15.53
N GLY A 228 -11.35 25.56 16.76
CA GLY A 228 -11.51 24.61 17.86
C GLY A 228 -10.19 24.01 18.34
N ARG A 229 -10.27 22.85 18.99
CA ARG A 229 -9.12 22.05 19.49
C ARG A 229 -8.28 22.74 20.56
N GLU A 230 -8.79 23.77 21.23
CA GLU A 230 -8.06 24.49 22.29
C GLU A 230 -7.68 23.57 23.44
N SER A 231 -8.55 22.62 23.81
CA SER A 231 -8.25 21.62 24.84
C SER A 231 -7.09 20.70 24.44
N ILE A 232 -7.05 20.29 23.17
CA ILE A 232 -6.00 19.42 22.62
C ILE A 232 -4.66 20.16 22.59
N LEU A 233 -4.66 21.42 22.12
CA LEU A 233 -3.45 22.26 22.11
C LEU A 233 -2.90 22.49 23.53
N THR A 234 -3.78 22.73 24.50
CA THR A 234 -3.41 22.89 25.91
C THR A 234 -2.80 21.61 26.48
N GLU A 235 -3.39 20.46 26.15
CA GLU A 235 -2.88 19.15 26.56
C GLU A 235 -1.49 18.87 25.95
N ILE A 236 -1.31 19.10 24.65
CA ILE A 236 0.01 18.99 24.00
C ILE A 236 1.04 19.89 24.72
N HIS A 237 0.69 21.14 25.02
CA HIS A 237 1.59 22.06 25.71
C HIS A 237 1.96 21.58 27.12
N SER A 238 1.02 21.02 27.87
CA SER A 238 1.30 20.49 29.22
C SER A 238 2.31 19.34 29.21
N HIS A 239 2.40 18.57 28.12
CA HIS A 239 3.34 17.46 27.97
C HIS A 239 4.64 17.85 27.27
N LEU A 240 4.63 18.84 26.37
CA LEU A 240 5.81 19.24 25.58
C LEU A 240 6.49 20.52 26.05
N GLY A 241 5.84 21.36 26.85
CA GLY A 241 6.33 22.66 27.27
C GLY A 241 7.66 22.59 28.06
N PRO A 242 8.63 23.48 27.81
CA PRO A 242 9.97 23.42 28.43
C PRO A 242 10.04 23.79 29.93
N GLY A 243 8.93 23.80 30.69
CA GLY A 243 8.80 24.47 31.99
C GLY A 243 8.62 23.62 33.28
N GLY A 244 8.69 22.28 33.25
CA GLY A 244 8.50 21.46 34.46
C GLY A 244 9.79 21.17 35.24
N ARG A 245 9.78 21.20 36.59
CA ARG A 245 10.92 20.79 37.44
C ARG A 245 11.30 19.30 37.31
N GLU A 246 10.40 18.47 36.79
CA GLU A 246 10.65 17.06 36.43
C GLU A 246 11.02 16.88 34.95
N ALA A 247 10.96 17.93 34.13
CA ALA A 247 11.01 17.90 32.67
C ALA A 247 12.39 17.60 32.05
N ARG A 248 13.42 17.27 32.85
CA ARG A 248 14.80 17.03 32.37
C ARG A 248 15.29 15.59 32.59
N ARG A 249 14.41 14.67 32.99
CA ARG A 249 14.78 13.26 33.24
C ARG A 249 14.54 12.34 32.05
N HIS A 250 13.54 12.65 31.21
CA HIS A 250 13.18 11.88 30.03
C HIS A 250 12.78 12.83 28.89
N GLN A 251 12.97 12.38 27.65
CA GLN A 251 12.52 13.10 26.47
C GLN A 251 11.01 13.29 26.50
N ARG A 252 10.53 14.50 26.18
CA ARG A 252 9.09 14.77 26.10
C ARG A 252 8.62 14.37 24.71
N SER A 253 7.64 13.49 24.63
CA SER A 253 7.09 13.04 23.36
C SER A 253 5.58 12.87 23.44
N VAL A 254 4.88 13.39 22.43
CA VAL A 254 3.44 13.25 22.26
C VAL A 254 3.18 12.63 20.89
N ALA A 255 2.36 11.57 20.83
CA ALA A 255 1.84 11.02 19.59
C ALA A 255 0.36 11.33 19.44
N ILE A 256 -0.03 11.91 18.31
CA ILE A 256 -1.42 12.15 17.93
C ILE A 256 -1.78 11.15 16.84
N CYS A 257 -2.66 10.19 17.16
CA CYS A 257 -3.22 9.27 16.19
C CYS A 257 -4.64 9.68 15.78
N GLY A 258 -5.14 9.18 14.65
CA GLY A 258 -6.53 9.37 14.25
C GLY A 258 -6.73 9.20 12.75
N LEU A 259 -7.97 9.30 12.30
CA LEU A 259 -8.35 9.08 10.91
C LEU A 259 -7.66 10.08 9.94
N GLY A 260 -7.51 9.68 8.69
CA GLY A 260 -7.13 10.60 7.60
C GLY A 260 -8.09 11.79 7.52
N GLY A 261 -7.56 13.00 7.34
CA GLY A 261 -8.38 14.23 7.24
C GLY A 261 -8.97 14.77 8.55
N VAL A 262 -8.66 14.17 9.71
CA VAL A 262 -9.16 14.63 11.03
C VAL A 262 -8.45 15.89 11.56
N GLY A 263 -7.34 16.30 10.93
CA GLY A 263 -6.65 17.55 11.22
C GLY A 263 -5.38 17.44 12.08
N LYS A 264 -4.77 16.25 12.21
CA LYS A 264 -3.54 16.05 13.03
C LYS A 264 -2.40 16.99 12.63
N THR A 265 -2.06 17.03 11.34
CA THR A 265 -1.05 17.94 10.77
C THR A 265 -1.37 19.41 11.07
N GLN A 266 -2.65 19.80 10.99
CA GLN A 266 -3.07 21.17 11.29
C GLN A 266 -2.93 21.52 12.77
N ILE A 267 -3.16 20.56 13.68
CA ILE A 267 -2.91 20.75 15.12
C ILE A 267 -1.41 20.89 15.38
N ALA A 268 -0.57 20.06 14.76
CA ALA A 268 0.88 20.14 14.91
C ALA A 268 1.44 21.48 14.40
N LEU A 269 0.94 21.97 13.26
CA LEU A 269 1.27 23.30 12.74
C LEU A 269 0.83 24.41 13.70
N GLU A 270 -0.42 24.38 14.16
CA GLU A 270 -0.96 25.39 15.05
C GLU A 270 -0.20 25.44 16.37
N TYR A 271 0.08 24.27 16.98
CA TYR A 271 0.90 24.18 18.19
C TYR A 271 2.28 24.81 17.99
N THR A 272 2.94 24.44 16.90
CA THR A 272 4.30 24.91 16.61
C THR A 272 4.35 26.43 16.43
N HIS A 273 3.37 27.02 15.76
CA HIS A 273 3.28 28.48 15.59
C HIS A 273 2.87 29.21 16.87
N LEU A 274 1.96 28.65 17.67
CA LEU A 274 1.54 29.23 18.95
C LEU A 274 2.69 29.28 19.97
N HIS A 275 3.50 28.22 20.01
CA HIS A 275 4.57 28.03 21.00
C HIS A 275 5.97 28.22 20.42
N LYS A 276 6.09 28.81 19.23
CA LYS A 276 7.38 29.03 18.55
C LYS A 276 8.42 29.69 19.47
N HIS A 277 8.00 30.67 20.27
CA HIS A 277 8.89 31.43 21.15
C HIS A 277 9.28 30.69 22.44
N ASP A 278 8.64 29.57 22.75
CA ASP A 278 9.00 28.72 23.89
C ASP A 278 10.21 27.83 23.56
N TYR A 279 10.53 27.68 22.26
CA TYR A 279 11.62 26.85 21.76
C TYR A 279 12.67 27.71 21.04
N GLN A 280 13.94 27.33 21.17
CA GLN A 280 15.05 27.94 20.42
C GLN A 280 15.22 27.35 19.02
N ALA A 281 14.63 26.18 18.76
CA ALA A 281 14.60 25.56 17.44
C ALA A 281 13.32 24.73 17.24
N CYS A 282 12.71 24.82 16.05
CA CYS A 282 11.57 23.99 15.66
C CYS A 282 11.84 23.34 14.30
N PHE A 283 11.76 22.02 14.24
CA PHE A 283 12.05 21.25 13.04
C PHE A 283 10.84 20.42 12.62
N TRP A 284 10.60 20.36 11.31
CA TRP A 284 9.52 19.57 10.72
C TRP A 284 10.07 18.50 9.79
N VAL A 285 9.58 17.28 9.94
CA VAL A 285 9.95 16.12 9.14
C VAL A 285 8.67 15.42 8.68
N THR A 286 8.45 15.33 7.38
CA THR A 286 7.36 14.53 6.79
C THR A 286 7.85 13.08 6.63
N CYS A 287 7.09 12.12 7.13
CA CYS A 287 7.51 10.74 7.36
C CYS A 287 6.83 9.68 6.46
N ASP A 288 6.16 10.11 5.39
CA ASP A 288 5.47 9.24 4.42
C ASP A 288 6.40 8.62 3.36
N ALA A 289 7.66 9.06 3.31
CA ALA A 289 8.69 8.45 2.49
C ALA A 289 10.08 8.68 3.09
N ARG A 290 10.95 7.67 3.01
CA ARG A 290 12.33 7.76 3.55
C ARG A 290 13.15 8.91 2.94
N VAL A 291 12.96 9.18 1.64
CA VAL A 291 13.58 10.33 0.96
C VAL A 291 13.13 11.66 1.55
N LYS A 292 11.84 11.81 1.90
CA LYS A 292 11.34 13.04 2.53
C LYS A 292 11.94 13.25 3.92
N ILE A 293 12.10 12.17 4.70
CA ILE A 293 12.82 12.22 5.98
C ILE A 293 14.26 12.67 5.77
N ALA A 294 15.00 12.01 4.89
CA ALA A 294 16.40 12.34 4.64
C ALA A 294 16.59 13.79 4.13
N SER A 295 15.73 14.23 3.21
CA SER A 295 15.67 15.62 2.74
C SER A 295 15.43 16.61 3.89
N ALA A 296 14.49 16.31 4.79
CA ALA A 296 14.20 17.17 5.94
C ALA A 296 15.41 17.27 6.88
N PHE A 297 16.12 16.16 7.11
CA PHE A 297 17.37 16.18 7.89
C PHE A 297 18.46 16.99 7.18
N CYS A 298 18.63 16.90 5.85
CA CYS A 298 19.56 17.79 5.14
C CYS A 298 19.21 19.29 5.34
N GLU A 299 17.92 19.63 5.32
CA GLU A 299 17.49 21.00 5.60
C GLU A 299 17.74 21.43 7.06
N ILE A 300 17.51 20.53 8.03
CA ILE A 300 17.84 20.76 9.44
C ILE A 300 19.35 21.02 9.59
N ALA A 301 20.20 20.23 8.93
CA ALA A 301 21.65 20.41 8.96
C ALA A 301 22.04 21.80 8.45
N ARG A 302 21.43 22.22 7.33
CA ARG A 302 21.65 23.53 6.72
C ARG A 302 21.27 24.68 7.66
N VAL A 303 20.09 24.64 8.31
CA VAL A 303 19.67 25.72 9.22
C VAL A 303 20.43 25.72 10.55
N LEU A 304 20.99 24.57 10.95
CA LEU A 304 21.93 24.47 12.06
C LEU A 304 23.35 24.96 11.72
N GLY A 305 23.63 25.22 10.44
CA GLY A 305 24.91 25.73 9.96
C GLY A 305 25.96 24.65 9.70
N PHE A 306 25.55 23.38 9.59
CA PHE A 306 26.44 22.30 9.15
C PHE A 306 26.68 22.39 7.64
N ALA A 307 27.89 22.08 7.21
CA ALA A 307 28.19 21.92 5.80
C ALA A 307 27.48 20.68 5.27
N ASP A 308 26.84 20.80 4.10
CA ASP A 308 26.18 19.67 3.46
C ASP A 308 27.23 18.65 2.99
N ARG A 309 27.18 17.45 3.56
CA ARG A 309 28.09 16.34 3.26
C ARG A 309 27.33 15.09 2.82
N GLY A 310 26.09 15.27 2.40
CA GLY A 310 25.18 14.19 2.04
C GLY A 310 24.42 13.62 3.24
N PRO A 311 23.41 12.78 2.96
CA PRO A 311 22.34 12.45 3.91
C PRO A 311 22.84 11.75 5.19
N ASP A 312 23.72 10.76 5.05
CA ASP A 312 24.21 9.97 6.19
C ASP A 312 25.07 10.81 7.14
N GLN A 313 25.97 11.63 6.59
CA GLN A 313 26.84 12.50 7.38
C GLN A 313 26.04 13.62 8.06
N ASN A 314 25.07 14.21 7.35
CA ASN A 314 24.17 15.21 7.89
C ASN A 314 23.34 14.65 9.06
N LEU A 315 22.79 13.43 8.91
CA LEU A 315 22.07 12.74 9.98
C LEU A 315 22.95 12.54 11.22
N MET A 316 24.19 12.06 11.04
CA MET A 316 25.13 11.90 12.16
C MET A 316 25.38 13.21 12.92
N HIS A 317 25.62 14.31 12.20
CA HIS A 317 25.84 15.62 12.82
C HIS A 317 24.60 16.14 13.57
N ILE A 318 23.42 15.93 13.03
CA ILE A 318 22.16 16.31 13.67
C ILE A 318 21.91 15.50 14.94
N MET A 319 22.16 14.19 14.89
CA MET A 319 22.03 13.32 16.06
C MET A 319 23.01 13.71 17.17
N ASP A 320 24.23 14.09 16.81
CA ASP A 320 25.19 14.61 17.77
C ASP A 320 24.76 15.98 18.34
N TRP A 321 24.18 16.85 17.51
CA TRP A 321 23.58 18.10 17.96
C TRP A 321 22.46 17.86 18.97
N PHE A 322 21.50 16.97 18.68
CA PHE A 322 20.41 16.63 19.63
C PHE A 322 20.93 16.06 20.95
N ARG A 323 22.04 15.31 20.91
CA ARG A 323 22.67 14.72 22.10
C ARG A 323 23.36 15.75 22.98
N THR A 324 24.01 16.74 22.38
CA THR A 324 24.93 17.66 23.08
C THR A 324 24.35 19.05 23.31
N THR A 325 23.33 19.45 22.55
CA THR A 325 22.76 20.79 22.65
C THR A 325 22.13 21.05 24.02
N THR A 326 22.24 22.30 24.46
CA THR A 326 21.51 22.80 25.64
C THR A 326 20.26 23.59 25.24
N ASP A 327 20.05 23.77 23.94
CA ASP A 327 18.92 24.50 23.41
C ASP A 327 17.61 23.72 23.65
N THR A 328 16.54 24.46 23.92
CA THR A 328 15.18 23.91 23.89
C THR A 328 14.73 23.77 22.44
N TRP A 329 14.27 22.58 22.06
CA TRP A 329 13.83 22.32 20.69
C TRP A 329 12.54 21.51 20.62
N LEU A 330 11.86 21.64 19.49
CA LEU A 330 10.68 20.89 19.10
C LEU A 330 10.94 20.20 17.74
N LEU A 331 10.77 18.89 17.67
CA LEU A 331 10.83 18.12 16.43
C LEU A 331 9.45 17.54 16.12
N ILE A 332 8.92 17.84 14.94
CA ILE A 332 7.65 17.32 14.47
C ILE A 332 7.92 16.21 13.46
N PHE A 333 7.42 15.00 13.75
CA PHE A 333 7.31 13.91 12.79
C PHE A 333 5.87 13.85 12.28
N ASP A 334 5.62 14.36 11.08
CA ASP A 334 4.27 14.39 10.49
C ASP A 334 4.05 13.20 9.56
N ASN A 335 2.88 12.57 9.69
CA ASN A 335 2.47 11.42 8.90
C ASN A 335 3.42 10.20 9.05
N ALA A 336 3.81 9.90 10.29
CA ALA A 336 4.61 8.71 10.60
C ALA A 336 3.83 7.41 10.34
N GLU A 337 4.50 6.42 9.75
CA GLU A 337 3.96 5.08 9.45
C GLU A 337 4.01 4.20 10.71
N GLU A 338 4.78 3.11 10.72
CA GLU A 338 4.94 2.24 11.90
C GLU A 338 6.09 2.68 12.84
N PRO A 339 6.06 2.29 14.14
CA PRO A 339 7.10 2.60 15.13
C PRO A 339 8.54 2.36 14.69
N GLY A 340 8.81 1.24 14.00
CA GLY A 340 10.16 0.88 13.55
C GLY A 340 10.73 1.82 12.48
N SER A 341 9.89 2.58 11.77
CA SER A 341 10.33 3.46 10.68
C SER A 341 11.20 4.63 11.14
N LEU A 342 11.05 5.07 12.41
CA LEU A 342 11.75 6.24 12.95
C LEU A 342 12.87 5.93 13.92
N GLU A 343 13.19 4.65 14.18
CA GLU A 343 14.21 4.26 15.17
C GLU A 343 15.56 4.93 14.91
N ALA A 344 16.01 4.95 13.65
CA ALA A 344 17.27 5.59 13.24
C ALA A 344 17.22 7.13 13.23
N PHE A 345 16.01 7.72 13.25
CA PHE A 345 15.78 9.16 13.16
C PHE A 345 15.37 9.78 14.50
N TRP A 346 15.11 8.96 15.51
CA TRP A 346 14.65 9.42 16.81
C TRP A 346 15.79 10.14 17.56
N PRO A 347 15.61 11.40 17.99
CA PRO A 347 16.68 12.19 18.60
C PRO A 347 17.12 11.60 19.95
N PRO A 348 18.41 11.23 20.13
CA PRO A 348 18.91 10.66 21.37
C PRO A 348 19.18 11.76 22.42
N SER A 349 18.13 12.26 23.06
CA SER A 349 18.23 13.41 23.97
C SER A 349 17.31 13.31 25.17
N ALA A 350 17.80 13.75 26.34
CA ALA A 350 16.95 13.95 27.52
C ALA A 350 16.26 15.32 27.53
N ASN A 351 16.72 16.26 26.69
CA ASN A 351 16.27 17.65 26.66
C ASN A 351 15.74 17.97 25.27
N GLY A 352 14.43 17.95 25.11
CA GLY A 352 13.78 18.19 23.82
C GLY A 352 12.35 17.70 23.80
N SER A 353 11.62 18.10 22.77
CA SER A 353 10.20 17.82 22.65
C SER A 353 9.92 17.24 21.27
N VAL A 354 9.25 16.09 21.20
CA VAL A 354 8.86 15.44 19.95
C VAL A 354 7.34 15.43 19.85
N LEU A 355 6.81 15.91 18.73
CA LEU A 355 5.40 15.78 18.40
C LEU A 355 5.26 14.90 17.15
N LEU A 356 4.56 13.79 17.28
CA LEU A 356 4.34 12.85 16.20
C LEU A 356 2.87 12.84 15.78
N THR A 357 2.60 12.87 14.48
CA THR A 357 1.27 12.63 13.92
C THR A 357 1.26 11.32 13.12
N THR A 358 0.23 10.50 13.29
CA THR A 358 0.14 9.20 12.60
C THR A 358 -1.31 8.76 12.42
N GLN A 359 -1.55 7.84 11.48
CA GLN A 359 -2.80 7.08 11.41
C GLN A 359 -2.70 5.74 12.14
N ASP A 360 -1.48 5.25 12.39
CA ASP A 360 -1.23 3.98 13.05
C ASP A 360 -1.35 4.13 14.57
N THR A 361 -2.32 3.42 15.15
CA THR A 361 -2.56 3.42 16.58
C THR A 361 -1.47 2.67 17.37
N SER A 362 -0.63 1.87 16.71
CA SER A 362 0.45 1.10 17.35
C SER A 362 1.51 1.98 18.01
N TRP A 363 1.59 3.26 17.64
CA TRP A 363 2.40 4.27 18.31
C TRP A 363 1.92 4.60 19.72
N ILE A 364 0.62 4.44 20.02
CA ILE A 364 0.10 4.66 21.37
C ILE A 364 0.61 3.54 22.28
N GLY A 365 1.36 3.90 23.31
CA GLY A 365 1.90 2.97 24.29
C GLY A 365 3.31 2.47 23.97
N GLN A 366 3.94 2.94 22.89
CA GLN A 366 5.38 2.75 22.68
C GLN A 366 6.17 3.43 23.80
N GLU A 367 7.25 2.79 24.27
CA GLU A 367 8.06 3.31 25.39
C GLU A 367 8.66 4.70 25.09
N ILE A 368 9.00 4.96 23.83
CA ILE A 368 9.52 6.25 23.37
C ILE A 368 8.47 7.36 23.35
N ILE A 369 7.17 7.04 23.51
CA ILE A 369 6.06 8.00 23.51
C ILE A 369 5.58 8.22 24.95
N GLY A 370 5.86 9.41 25.49
CA GLY A 370 5.46 9.80 26.83
C GLY A 370 3.95 10.01 27.00
N HIS A 371 3.27 10.46 25.94
CA HIS A 371 1.81 10.65 25.95
C HIS A 371 1.18 10.36 24.58
N GLY A 372 0.15 9.53 24.55
CA GLY A 372 -0.58 9.17 23.34
C GLY A 372 -1.99 9.77 23.34
N MET A 373 -2.38 10.39 22.23
CA MET A 373 -3.66 11.05 22.07
C MET A 373 -4.39 10.52 20.82
N SER A 374 -5.68 10.20 20.96
CA SER A 374 -6.53 9.84 19.83
C SER A 374 -7.43 11.01 19.43
N LEU A 375 -7.20 11.53 18.24
CA LEU A 375 -7.93 12.67 17.70
C LEU A 375 -9.22 12.22 17.00
N ARG A 376 -10.35 12.67 17.52
CA ARG A 376 -11.69 12.41 16.96
C ARG A 376 -12.11 13.48 15.97
N SER A 377 -13.08 13.18 15.11
CA SER A 377 -13.78 14.17 14.27
C SER A 377 -14.37 15.33 15.08
N PHE A 378 -14.73 16.42 14.41
CA PHE A 378 -15.35 17.55 15.09
C PHE A 378 -16.70 17.19 15.70
N GLY A 379 -16.95 17.75 16.88
CA GLY A 379 -18.31 17.85 17.41
C GLY A 379 -19.13 18.87 16.62
N THR A 380 -20.43 18.92 16.92
CA THR A 380 -21.40 19.77 16.23
C THR A 380 -20.98 21.24 16.18
N ASP A 381 -20.53 21.82 17.29
CA ASP A 381 -20.22 23.25 17.36
C ASP A 381 -19.02 23.65 16.49
N ASP A 382 -17.92 22.89 16.55
CA ASP A 382 -16.72 23.15 15.74
C ASP A 382 -16.98 22.90 14.25
N GLY A 383 -17.74 21.85 13.92
CA GLY A 383 -18.14 21.58 12.54
C GLY A 383 -19.02 22.69 11.95
N VAL A 384 -19.96 23.23 12.74
CA VAL A 384 -20.80 24.35 12.33
C VAL A 384 -19.97 25.61 12.12
N LYS A 385 -19.07 25.93 13.06
CA LYS A 385 -18.15 27.08 12.92
C LYS A 385 -17.31 26.96 11.65
N LEU A 386 -16.80 25.76 11.35
CA LEU A 386 -16.04 25.51 10.11
C LEU A 386 -16.88 25.80 8.86
N LEU A 387 -18.09 25.25 8.76
CA LEU A 387 -18.98 25.50 7.63
C LEU A 387 -19.34 26.99 7.50
N GLN A 388 -19.69 27.65 8.60
CA GLN A 388 -20.02 29.08 8.58
C GLN A 388 -18.82 29.94 8.13
N GLY A 389 -17.60 29.59 8.56
CA GLY A 389 -16.37 30.24 8.12
C GLY A 389 -16.14 30.08 6.61
N ILE A 390 -16.37 28.87 6.08
CA ILE A 390 -16.25 28.60 4.64
C ILE A 390 -17.27 29.44 3.86
N PHE A 391 -18.55 29.40 4.23
CA PHE A 391 -19.59 30.18 3.54
C PHE A 391 -19.30 31.68 3.57
N SER A 392 -18.81 32.19 4.71
CA SER A 392 -18.47 33.60 4.87
C SER A 392 -17.34 34.03 3.93
N ARG A 393 -16.32 33.18 3.70
CA ARG A 393 -15.24 33.44 2.73
C ARG A 393 -15.76 33.60 1.30
N TRP A 394 -16.85 32.92 0.96
CA TRP A 394 -17.55 33.04 -0.32
C TRP A 394 -18.64 34.13 -0.33
N LYS A 395 -18.71 34.99 0.70
CA LYS A 395 -19.76 36.01 0.88
C LYS A 395 -21.18 35.42 0.87
N ARG A 396 -21.32 34.18 1.33
CA ARG A 396 -22.59 33.47 1.52
C ARG A 396 -22.83 33.24 3.00
N SER A 397 -24.04 32.85 3.36
CA SER A 397 -24.41 32.49 4.73
C SER A 397 -25.11 31.13 4.74
N ILE A 398 -24.88 30.37 5.81
CA ILE A 398 -25.60 29.14 6.11
C ILE A 398 -26.22 29.24 7.50
N SER A 399 -27.48 28.82 7.62
CA SER A 399 -28.16 28.80 8.92
C SER A 399 -27.51 27.76 9.83
N ARG A 400 -27.50 28.02 11.14
CA ARG A 400 -26.97 27.08 12.13
C ARG A 400 -27.64 25.70 12.01
N GLY A 401 -28.96 25.66 11.83
CA GLY A 401 -29.72 24.42 11.72
C GLY A 401 -29.30 23.55 10.54
N ILE A 402 -29.08 24.14 9.36
CA ILE A 402 -28.65 23.37 8.18
C ILE A 402 -27.20 22.91 8.33
N ALA A 403 -26.32 23.79 8.83
CA ALA A 403 -24.94 23.42 9.11
C ALA A 403 -24.83 22.25 10.11
N GLN A 404 -25.67 22.24 11.16
CA GLN A 404 -25.74 21.14 12.13
C GLN A 404 -26.12 19.81 11.47
N ARG A 405 -27.10 19.83 10.56
CA ARG A 405 -27.49 18.64 9.80
C ARG A 405 -26.37 18.14 8.91
N ILE A 406 -25.70 19.03 8.16
CA ILE A 406 -24.52 18.64 7.37
C ILE A 406 -23.46 17.97 8.24
N VAL A 407 -23.12 18.56 9.40
CA VAL A 407 -22.13 17.97 10.31
C VAL A 407 -22.54 16.59 10.81
N HIS A 408 -23.82 16.41 11.16
CA HIS A 408 -24.36 15.14 11.63
C HIS A 408 -24.31 14.05 10.54
N GLU A 409 -24.87 14.35 9.35
CA GLU A 409 -24.95 13.40 8.23
C GLU A 409 -23.58 13.01 7.66
N THR A 410 -22.58 13.88 7.83
CA THR A 410 -21.22 13.67 7.30
C THR A 410 -20.23 13.15 8.36
N GLY A 411 -20.65 13.00 9.62
CA GLY A 411 -19.80 12.48 10.70
C GLY A 411 -18.71 13.46 11.17
N GLY A 412 -18.84 14.75 10.85
CA GLY A 412 -18.00 15.82 11.40
C GLY A 412 -16.51 15.78 11.02
N LEU A 413 -16.12 15.04 9.98
CA LEU A 413 -14.73 15.00 9.54
C LEU A 413 -14.31 16.37 8.96
N PRO A 414 -13.29 17.05 9.52
CA PRO A 414 -12.90 18.40 9.09
C PRO A 414 -12.59 18.51 7.59
N LEU A 415 -11.85 17.55 7.02
CA LEU A 415 -11.55 17.55 5.59
C LEU A 415 -12.82 17.44 4.73
N ALA A 416 -13.74 16.53 5.08
CA ALA A 416 -15.00 16.36 4.38
C ALA A 416 -15.86 17.63 4.47
N LEU A 417 -16.01 18.20 5.66
CA LEU A 417 -16.75 19.44 5.85
C LEU A 417 -16.18 20.59 5.03
N ARG A 418 -14.86 20.69 4.93
CA ARG A 418 -14.21 21.71 4.09
C ARG A 418 -14.51 21.50 2.61
N GLN A 419 -14.38 20.28 2.12
CA GLN A 419 -14.67 19.96 0.72
C GLN A 419 -16.15 20.17 0.37
N ILE A 420 -17.06 19.69 1.21
CA ILE A 420 -18.51 19.85 1.05
C ILE A 420 -18.90 21.34 1.08
N GLY A 421 -18.45 22.08 2.09
CA GLY A 421 -18.75 23.51 2.21
C GLY A 421 -18.25 24.30 1.00
N SER A 422 -17.02 24.04 0.57
CA SER A 422 -16.46 24.68 -0.63
C SER A 422 -17.23 24.30 -1.88
N TYR A 423 -17.57 23.01 -2.08
CA TYR A 423 -18.36 22.55 -3.22
C TYR A 423 -19.72 23.24 -3.32
N ILE A 424 -20.47 23.29 -2.22
CA ILE A 424 -21.78 23.96 -2.17
C ILE A 424 -21.62 25.44 -2.55
N CYS A 425 -20.55 26.07 -2.06
CA CYS A 425 -20.25 27.48 -2.35
C CYS A 425 -19.92 27.69 -3.83
N THR A 426 -18.99 26.92 -4.39
CA THR A 426 -18.49 27.02 -5.76
C THR A 426 -19.58 26.81 -6.80
N ILE A 427 -20.45 25.81 -6.60
CA ILE A 427 -21.49 25.46 -7.58
C ILE A 427 -22.75 26.32 -7.42
N GLY A 428 -22.87 27.09 -6.33
CA GLY A 428 -24.10 27.83 -6.07
C GLY A 428 -25.25 26.96 -5.57
N SER A 429 -25.00 25.71 -5.15
CA SER A 429 -26.05 24.80 -4.68
C SER A 429 -26.72 25.33 -3.42
N ASP A 430 -28.02 25.05 -3.26
CA ASP A 430 -28.66 25.18 -1.96
C ASP A 430 -28.15 24.07 -1.01
N PRO A 431 -27.84 24.39 0.26
CA PRO A 431 -27.36 23.39 1.22
C PRO A 431 -28.37 22.26 1.54
N GLU A 432 -29.68 22.52 1.48
CA GLU A 432 -30.71 21.48 1.66
C GLU A 432 -30.76 20.54 0.45
N ASP A 433 -30.67 21.11 -0.76
CA ASP A 433 -30.59 20.30 -2.00
C ASP A 433 -29.35 19.40 -1.99
N PHE A 434 -28.23 19.89 -1.47
CA PHE A 434 -27.02 19.07 -1.29
C PHE A 434 -27.29 17.91 -0.33
N LEU A 435 -27.89 18.17 0.83
CA LEU A 435 -28.20 17.14 1.83
C LEU A 435 -29.11 16.05 1.28
N ALA A 436 -30.15 16.42 0.52
CA ALA A 436 -31.06 15.48 -0.11
C ALA A 436 -30.30 14.51 -1.05
N ARG A 437 -29.46 15.06 -1.94
CA ARG A 437 -28.65 14.27 -2.88
C ARG A 437 -27.60 13.41 -2.18
N TYR A 438 -26.97 13.93 -1.14
CA TYR A 438 -25.99 13.19 -0.35
C TYR A 438 -26.64 11.98 0.35
N SER A 439 -27.87 12.15 0.87
CA SER A 439 -28.63 11.06 1.49
C SER A 439 -29.03 9.98 0.47
N GLU A 440 -29.38 10.33 -0.76
CA GLU A 440 -29.68 9.37 -1.83
C GLU A 440 -28.43 8.55 -2.21
N ALA A 441 -27.26 9.20 -2.25
CA ALA A 441 -26.00 8.57 -2.64
C ALA A 441 -25.47 7.57 -1.58
N GLN A 442 -25.81 7.73 -0.29
CA GLN A 442 -25.38 6.79 0.76
C GLN A 442 -25.86 5.36 0.55
N GLY A 443 -26.90 5.13 -0.27
CA GLY A 443 -27.40 3.80 -0.63
C GLY A 443 -26.70 3.13 -1.82
N SER A 444 -25.64 3.73 -2.39
CA SER A 444 -24.94 3.24 -3.58
C SER A 444 -23.94 2.11 -3.26
N THR A 445 -24.00 1.01 -4.02
CA THR A 445 -23.10 -0.15 -3.92
C THR A 445 -21.65 0.13 -4.30
N LEU A 446 -21.38 1.21 -5.05
CA LEU A 446 -20.02 1.62 -5.42
C LEU A 446 -19.20 2.05 -4.18
N ILE A 447 -19.86 2.63 -3.18
CA ILE A 447 -19.22 3.06 -1.93
C ILE A 447 -18.78 1.84 -1.11
N ASP A 448 -19.57 0.77 -1.10
CA ASP A 448 -19.23 -0.47 -0.39
C ASP A 448 -17.98 -1.13 -1.01
N GLN A 449 -17.83 -1.10 -2.35
CA GLN A 449 -16.63 -1.61 -3.04
C GLN A 449 -15.34 -0.82 -2.73
N TRP A 450 -15.45 0.50 -2.52
CA TRP A 450 -14.31 1.33 -2.11
C TRP A 450 -13.91 1.03 -0.66
N SER A 451 -14.89 0.73 0.20
CA SER A 451 -14.66 0.41 1.61
C SER A 451 -13.99 -0.96 1.85
N GLU A 452 -14.15 -1.90 0.92
CA GLU A 452 -13.49 -3.22 0.97
C GLU A 452 -12.04 -3.21 0.45
N SER A 453 -11.68 -2.24 -0.39
CA SER A 453 -10.38 -2.17 -1.08
C SER A 453 -9.39 -1.16 -0.49
N THR A 454 -9.86 -0.25 0.36
CA THR A 454 -9.03 0.71 1.09
C THR A 454 -9.01 0.38 2.57
N GLN A 455 -8.01 0.87 3.33
CA GLN A 455 -7.94 0.60 4.77
C GLN A 455 -9.31 0.86 5.43
N PRO A 456 -9.77 0.02 6.37
CA PRO A 456 -11.12 0.05 6.96
C PRO A 456 -11.49 1.34 7.73
N SER A 457 -10.69 2.40 7.60
CA SER A 457 -10.77 3.67 8.30
C SER A 457 -11.03 4.88 7.37
N TYR A 458 -11.03 4.73 6.03
CA TYR A 458 -11.34 5.87 5.17
C TYR A 458 -12.83 6.25 5.33
N PRO A 459 -13.16 7.46 5.81
CA PRO A 459 -14.54 7.77 6.19
C PRO A 459 -15.47 7.65 4.98
N ARG A 460 -16.50 6.80 5.06
CA ARG A 460 -17.54 6.64 4.04
C ARG A 460 -18.01 7.99 3.48
N THR A 461 -18.09 9.00 4.35
CA THR A 461 -18.38 10.41 4.00
C THR A 461 -17.57 10.98 2.83
N LEU A 462 -16.24 10.82 2.86
CA LEU A 462 -15.39 11.37 1.79
C LEU A 462 -15.60 10.60 0.49
N ALA A 463 -15.72 9.28 0.55
CA ALA A 463 -16.02 8.46 -0.63
C ALA A 463 -17.38 8.84 -1.24
N THR A 464 -18.43 8.96 -0.43
CA THR A 464 -19.78 9.40 -0.88
C THR A 464 -19.73 10.78 -1.52
N PHE A 465 -19.03 11.74 -0.91
CA PHE A 465 -18.88 13.08 -1.48
C PHE A 465 -18.10 13.04 -2.79
N LEU A 466 -16.99 12.30 -2.85
CA LEU A 466 -16.16 12.19 -4.05
C LEU A 466 -16.93 11.58 -5.21
N ASP A 467 -17.67 10.48 -4.99
CA ASP A 467 -18.51 9.83 -6.01
C ASP A 467 -19.51 10.83 -6.62
N PHE A 468 -20.26 11.52 -5.77
CA PHE A 468 -21.19 12.56 -6.22
C PHE A 468 -20.49 13.73 -6.95
N SER A 469 -19.34 14.19 -6.45
CA SER A 469 -18.61 15.31 -7.05
C SER A 469 -17.97 14.95 -8.39
N PHE A 470 -17.46 13.72 -8.54
CA PHE A 470 -16.82 13.23 -9.75
C PHE A 470 -17.82 13.02 -10.87
N ASN A 471 -19.06 12.63 -10.55
CA ASN A 471 -20.16 12.55 -11.52
C ASN A 471 -20.51 13.92 -12.15
N LYS A 472 -20.01 15.04 -11.61
CA LYS A 472 -20.18 16.38 -12.18
C LYS A 472 -18.98 16.85 -13.02
N LEU A 473 -17.88 16.09 -13.04
CA LEU A 473 -16.68 16.46 -13.78
C LEU A 473 -16.80 16.12 -15.26
N THR A 474 -16.16 16.93 -16.10
CA THR A 474 -16.02 16.64 -17.53
C THR A 474 -15.00 15.51 -17.74
N GLN A 475 -15.03 14.87 -18.90
CA GLN A 475 -14.04 13.85 -19.27
C GLN A 475 -12.60 14.38 -19.23
N GLN A 476 -12.40 15.65 -19.59
CA GLN A 476 -11.09 16.31 -19.50
C GLN A 476 -10.63 16.46 -18.05
N ALA A 477 -11.52 16.88 -17.15
CA ALA A 477 -11.20 17.01 -15.73
C ALA A 477 -10.90 15.65 -15.07
N LEU A 478 -11.65 14.60 -15.42
CA LEU A 478 -11.35 13.23 -14.98
C LEU A 478 -10.01 12.73 -15.51
N SER A 479 -9.65 13.09 -16.74
CA SER A 479 -8.34 12.74 -17.31
C SER A 479 -7.20 13.38 -16.53
N VAL A 480 -7.35 14.66 -16.14
CA VAL A 480 -6.37 15.36 -15.30
C VAL A 480 -6.27 14.71 -13.92
N LEU A 481 -7.39 14.37 -13.27
CA LEU A 481 -7.38 13.63 -12.00
C LEU A 481 -6.68 12.27 -12.13
N ALA A 482 -6.88 11.55 -13.23
CA ALA A 482 -6.19 10.29 -13.47
C ALA A 482 -4.67 10.47 -13.59
N VAL A 483 -4.19 11.60 -14.13
CA VAL A 483 -2.75 11.93 -14.13
C VAL A 483 -2.24 12.19 -12.71
N PHE A 484 -3.00 12.90 -11.88
CA PHE A 484 -2.61 13.16 -10.48
C PHE A 484 -2.37 11.88 -9.67
N CYS A 485 -3.05 10.78 -10.01
CA CYS A 485 -2.80 9.47 -9.37
C CYS A 485 -1.39 8.90 -9.56
N PHE A 486 -0.62 9.43 -10.52
CA PHE A 486 0.77 9.01 -10.78
C PHE A 486 1.81 9.95 -10.17
N LEU A 487 1.38 11.03 -9.51
CA LEU A 487 2.25 12.06 -8.95
C LEU A 487 2.36 11.90 -7.42
N ASP A 488 3.41 12.48 -6.84
CA ASP A 488 3.54 12.56 -5.38
C ASP A 488 2.36 13.35 -4.80
N VAL A 489 1.96 13.02 -3.56
CA VAL A 489 0.84 13.66 -2.86
C VAL A 489 1.17 15.14 -2.57
N ASP A 490 2.45 15.48 -2.45
CA ASP A 490 2.92 16.83 -2.16
C ASP A 490 3.67 17.46 -3.35
N ASN A 491 3.70 18.81 -3.36
CA ASN A 491 4.56 19.61 -4.24
C ASN A 491 4.46 19.26 -5.74
N VAL A 492 3.25 19.01 -6.25
CA VAL A 492 3.02 18.81 -7.69
C VAL A 492 3.23 20.12 -8.44
N TRP A 493 4.15 20.13 -9.41
CA TRP A 493 4.46 21.31 -10.20
C TRP A 493 3.38 21.54 -11.26
N VAL A 494 2.67 22.65 -11.14
CA VAL A 494 1.55 23.00 -12.04
C VAL A 494 2.02 23.18 -13.48
N ASP A 495 3.25 23.68 -13.66
CA ASP A 495 3.86 23.88 -14.97
C ASP A 495 4.03 22.56 -15.76
N VAL A 496 4.17 21.43 -15.04
CA VAL A 496 4.19 20.08 -15.63
C VAL A 496 2.82 19.71 -16.20
N LEU A 497 1.75 20.24 -15.60
CA LEU A 497 0.37 19.99 -16.02
C LEU A 497 -0.14 21.01 -17.06
N SER A 498 0.40 22.23 -17.05
CA SER A 498 -0.06 23.33 -17.91
C SER A 498 0.77 23.52 -19.19
N GLY A 499 1.83 22.75 -19.39
CA GLY A 499 2.62 22.77 -20.64
C GLY A 499 3.66 23.88 -20.73
N GLY A 500 4.13 24.42 -19.59
CA GLY A 500 5.33 25.24 -19.50
C GLY A 500 5.17 26.72 -19.84
N SER A 501 5.11 27.55 -18.81
CA SER A 501 5.77 28.87 -18.76
C SER A 501 6.19 29.11 -17.31
N PRO A 502 7.47 29.41 -17.03
CA PRO A 502 7.99 29.33 -15.67
C PRO A 502 7.42 30.44 -14.79
N GLY A 503 6.73 30.03 -13.72
CA GLY A 503 6.55 30.87 -12.55
C GLY A 503 5.13 30.96 -12.01
N GLN A 504 4.65 29.89 -11.36
CA GLN A 504 3.82 30.01 -10.15
C GLN A 504 3.68 28.65 -9.45
N LEU A 505 4.17 28.58 -8.20
CA LEU A 505 3.87 27.47 -7.28
C LEU A 505 2.40 27.58 -6.86
N PHE A 506 1.63 26.49 -6.97
CA PHE A 506 0.29 26.44 -6.38
C PHE A 506 0.43 26.46 -4.85
N HIS A 507 -0.13 27.48 -4.21
CA HIS A 507 -0.48 27.42 -2.80
C HIS A 507 -1.98 27.14 -2.74
N ALA A 508 -2.40 26.10 -2.02
CA ALA A 508 -3.80 25.68 -1.89
C ALA A 508 -4.77 26.73 -1.28
N ASP A 509 -4.31 27.96 -1.03
CA ASP A 509 -5.07 29.06 -0.43
C ASP A 509 -5.36 30.24 -1.36
N SER A 510 -4.89 30.26 -2.61
CA SER A 510 -5.19 31.35 -3.55
C SER A 510 -6.63 31.24 -4.08
N PRO A 511 -7.49 32.25 -3.83
CA PRO A 511 -8.81 32.33 -4.44
C PRO A 511 -8.67 32.96 -5.82
N GLU A 512 -8.83 32.17 -6.87
CA GLU A 512 -9.40 32.66 -8.14
C GLU A 512 -10.82 32.14 -8.29
#